data_AF-A0A915C9M4-F1
#
_entry.id   AF-A0A915C9M4-F1
#
_cell.length_a   1.000
_cell.length_b   1.000
_cell.length_c   1.000
_cell.angle_alpha   90.00
_cell.angle_beta   90.00
_cell.angle_gamma   90.00
#
_symmetry.space_group_name_H-M   'P 1'
#
loop_
_entity.id
_entity.type
_entity.pdbx_description
1 polymer ?
#
loop_
_entity_poly.entity_id
_entity_poly.type
_entity_poly.pdbx_seq_one_letter_code
_entity_poly.pdbx_strand_id
1 'polypeptide(L)'
;MTKRAWDMALQPIKSIPMNMFMMYMSGNTISIFPIMMIAMMAWRPVKALMSVNAAFKPLQDEHTGNLLVHKIVFVLGNTLAVAMALYKLHGMGLLPNHASDWLDFQLPPQRMQYVLISDSFVY
;
A
#
# COMPACT_ATOMS: atom_id res chain seq x y z
N MET A 1 23.85 -0.53 -24.97
CA MET A 1 23.04 0.61 -24.49
C MET A 1 21.59 0.20 -24.22
N THR A 2 20.94 -0.52 -25.14
CA THR A 2 19.63 -1.20 -24.90
C THR A 2 19.62 -2.09 -23.65
N LYS A 3 20.70 -2.81 -23.33
CA LYS A 3 20.82 -3.60 -22.08
C LYS A 3 20.65 -2.74 -20.81
N ARG A 4 21.22 -1.53 -20.79
CA ARG A 4 21.13 -0.59 -19.66
C ARG A 4 19.72 -0.04 -19.49
N ALA A 5 19.04 0.28 -20.60
CA ALA A 5 17.63 0.68 -20.59
C ALA A 5 16.71 -0.45 -20.11
N TRP A 6 16.98 -1.70 -20.53
CA TRP A 6 16.28 -2.89 -20.05
C TRP A 6 16.53 -3.17 -18.57
N ASP A 7 17.76 -3.01 -18.09
CA ASP A 7 18.07 -3.18 -16.67
C ASP A 7 17.36 -2.15 -15.78
N MET A 8 17.27 -0.89 -16.23
CA MET A 8 16.49 0.15 -15.57
C MET A 8 14.99 -0.17 -15.56
N ALA A 9 14.44 -0.61 -16.71
CA ALA A 9 13.03 -0.95 -16.83
C ALA A 9 12.63 -2.17 -15.97
N LEU A 10 13.51 -3.16 -15.87
CA LEU A 10 13.30 -4.40 -15.11
C LEU A 10 13.60 -4.26 -13.61
N GLN A 11 14.26 -3.17 -13.18
CA GLN A 11 14.59 -2.93 -11.78
C GLN A 11 13.38 -3.08 -10.83
N PRO A 12 12.22 -2.45 -11.06
CA PRO A 12 11.06 -2.63 -10.19
C PRO A 12 10.57 -4.09 -10.17
N ILE A 13 10.59 -4.78 -11.31
CA ILE A 13 10.15 -6.18 -11.42
C ILE A 13 11.07 -7.11 -10.63
N LYS A 14 12.39 -6.89 -10.67
CA LYS A 14 13.36 -7.69 -9.91
C LYS A 14 13.16 -7.57 -8.38
N SER A 15 12.56 -6.48 -7.91
CA SER A 15 12.29 -6.26 -6.47
C SER A 15 11.01 -6.96 -5.95
N ILE A 16 10.10 -7.32 -6.86
CA ILE A 16 8.80 -7.93 -6.52
C ILE A 16 8.92 -9.25 -5.76
N PRO A 17 9.74 -10.25 -6.20
CA PRO A 17 9.86 -11.53 -5.50
C PRO A 17 10.38 -11.37 -4.07
N MET A 18 11.33 -10.46 -3.88
CA MET A 18 11.91 -10.18 -2.56
C MET A 18 10.86 -9.57 -1.63
N ASN A 19 10.12 -8.57 -2.10
CA ASN A 19 9.05 -7.94 -1.32
C ASN A 19 7.94 -8.95 -0.97
N MET A 20 7.59 -9.83 -1.90
CA MET A 20 6.59 -10.89 -1.67
C MET A 20 7.05 -11.90 -0.62
N PHE A 21 8.31 -12.33 -0.67
CA PHE A 21 8.89 -13.22 0.34
C PHE A 21 8.91 -12.57 1.72
N MET A 22 9.31 -11.31 1.81
CA MET A 22 9.27 -10.54 3.06
C MET A 22 7.84 -10.41 3.60
N MET A 23 6.86 -10.15 2.74
CA MET A 23 5.44 -10.08 3.12
C MET A 23 4.90 -11.41 3.66
N TYR A 24 5.36 -12.53 3.12
CA TYR A 24 5.03 -13.87 3.59
C TYR A 24 5.62 -14.14 4.98
N MET A 25 6.89 -13.79 5.19
CA MET A 25 7.60 -14.04 6.45
C MET A 25 7.18 -13.10 7.59
N SER A 26 6.80 -11.85 7.29
CA SER A 26 6.48 -10.83 8.29
C SER A 26 5.18 -11.08 9.08
N GLY A 27 4.34 -12.04 8.69
CA GLY A 27 3.05 -12.29 9.34
C GLY A 27 2.07 -11.11 9.25
N ASN A 28 0.95 -11.17 10.00
CA ASN A 28 -0.09 -10.14 10.04
C ASN A 28 -0.14 -9.43 11.41
N THR A 29 0.97 -9.34 12.12
CA THR A 29 1.05 -8.66 13.42
C THR A 29 0.94 -7.13 13.24
N ILE A 30 -0.02 -6.52 13.93
CA ILE A 30 -0.23 -5.07 13.95
C ILE A 30 0.82 -4.43 14.86
N SER A 31 2.02 -4.23 14.32
CA SER A 31 3.12 -3.52 14.97
C SER A 31 3.49 -2.29 14.13
N ILE A 32 3.88 -1.20 14.79
CA ILE A 32 4.28 0.07 14.14
C ILE A 32 5.44 -0.13 13.14
N PHE A 33 6.36 -1.05 13.43
CA PHE A 33 7.53 -1.30 12.61
C PHE A 33 7.19 -1.88 11.21
N PRO A 34 6.42 -2.99 11.10
CA PRO A 34 5.88 -3.47 9.82
C PRO A 34 5.07 -2.44 9.03
N ILE A 35 4.27 -1.60 9.71
CA ILE A 35 3.45 -0.58 9.07
C ILE A 35 4.33 0.43 8.33
N MET A 36 5.34 0.97 9.01
CA MET A 36 6.28 1.92 8.42
C MET A 36 7.08 1.32 7.26
N MET A 37 7.47 0.04 7.38
CA MET A 37 8.18 -0.68 6.32
C MET A 37 7.31 -0.84 5.07
N ILE A 38 6.04 -1.23 5.21
CA ILE A 38 5.12 -1.39 4.08
C ILE A 38 4.76 -0.04 3.46
N ALA A 39 4.58 1.01 4.28
CA ALA A 39 4.35 2.37 3.81
C ALA A 39 5.52 2.87 2.94
N MET A 40 6.76 2.68 3.39
CA MET A 40 7.96 3.00 2.61
C MET A 40 8.08 2.13 1.35
N MET A 41 7.69 0.86 1.43
CA MET A 41 7.66 -0.06 0.29
C MET A 41 6.65 0.35 -0.77
N ALA A 42 5.52 0.95 -0.38
CA ALA A 42 4.54 1.54 -1.30
C ALA A 42 4.99 2.91 -1.83
N TRP A 43 5.57 3.76 -0.97
CA TRP A 43 5.92 5.14 -1.32
C TRP A 43 7.06 5.23 -2.34
N ARG A 44 8.07 4.36 -2.25
CA ARG A 44 9.19 4.31 -3.20
C ARG A 44 8.75 4.10 -4.66
N PRO A 45 7.94 3.08 -4.99
CA PRO A 45 7.44 2.89 -6.35
C PRO A 45 6.45 3.98 -6.77
N VAL A 46 5.64 4.53 -5.87
CA VAL A 46 4.80 5.72 -6.17
C VAL A 46 5.67 6.90 -6.60
N LYS A 47 6.71 7.22 -5.83
CA LYS A 47 7.65 8.30 -6.20
C LYS A 47 8.34 8.01 -7.53
N ALA A 48 8.72 6.75 -7.78
CA ALA A 48 9.32 6.33 -9.03
C ALA A 48 8.37 6.52 -10.24
N LEU A 49 7.07 6.25 -10.06
CA LEU A 49 6.03 6.51 -11.06
C LEU A 49 5.86 8.02 -11.36
N MET A 50 5.96 8.87 -10.33
CA MET A 50 5.89 10.32 -10.53
C MET A 50 7.15 10.87 -11.24
N SER A 51 8.30 10.20 -11.08
CA SER A 51 9.58 10.64 -11.65
C SER A 51 10.07 9.81 -12.85
N VAL A 52 9.17 9.15 -13.61
CA VAL A 52 9.56 8.31 -14.76
C VAL A 52 10.38 9.10 -15.78
N ASN A 53 9.93 10.29 -16.17
CA ASN A 53 10.65 11.09 -17.16
C ASN A 53 12.04 11.51 -16.68
N ALA A 54 12.21 11.79 -15.39
CA ALA A 54 13.52 12.12 -14.81
C ALA A 54 14.45 10.89 -14.77
N ALA A 55 13.92 9.71 -14.48
CA ALA A 55 14.69 8.46 -14.44
C ALA A 55 15.23 8.06 -15.83
N PHE A 56 14.48 8.34 -16.89
CA PHE A 56 14.86 8.01 -18.27
C PHE A 56 15.56 9.17 -19.01
N LYS A 57 15.60 10.38 -18.46
CA LYS A 57 16.28 11.56 -19.05
C LYS A 57 17.77 11.28 -19.41
N PRO A 58 18.61 10.72 -18.53
CA PRO A 58 20.00 10.41 -18.90
C PRO A 58 20.15 9.30 -19.96
N LEU A 59 19.11 8.50 -20.20
CA LEU A 59 19.11 7.47 -21.25
C LEU A 59 18.64 8.02 -22.60
N GLN A 60 17.97 9.18 -22.61
CA GLN A 60 17.51 9.85 -23.83
C GLN A 60 18.64 10.62 -24.52
N ASP A 61 19.56 11.23 -23.77
CA ASP A 61 20.72 11.95 -24.33
C ASP A 61 21.72 11.00 -25.03
N GLU A 62 21.75 9.72 -24.64
CA GLU A 62 22.69 8.70 -25.16
C GLU A 62 22.27 8.07 -26.52
N HIS A 63 21.42 8.72 -27.34
CA HIS A 63 20.97 8.21 -28.66
C HIS A 63 20.32 6.81 -28.61
N THR A 64 19.80 6.39 -27.46
CA THR A 64 19.00 5.16 -27.37
C THR A 64 17.68 5.42 -28.10
N GLY A 65 17.32 4.57 -29.05
CA GLY A 65 16.10 4.69 -29.88
C GLY A 65 14.78 4.69 -29.08
N ASN A 66 13.73 4.04 -29.58
CA ASN A 66 12.39 4.19 -28.98
C ASN A 66 12.32 3.62 -27.53
N LEU A 67 12.39 4.50 -26.53
CA LEU A 67 12.36 4.17 -25.09
C LEU A 67 10.94 3.93 -24.54
N LEU A 68 9.90 4.08 -25.36
CA LEU A 68 8.50 3.92 -24.96
C LEU A 68 8.23 2.56 -24.29
N VAL A 69 8.72 1.46 -24.87
CA VAL A 69 8.53 0.11 -24.32
C VAL A 69 9.14 -0.01 -22.93
N HIS A 70 10.34 0.54 -22.73
CA HIS A 70 11.04 0.51 -21.44
C HIS A 70 10.29 1.31 -20.36
N LYS A 71 9.71 2.46 -20.73
CA LYS A 71 8.88 3.26 -19.81
C LYS A 71 7.61 2.50 -19.41
N ILE A 72 6.94 1.83 -20.35
CA ILE A 72 5.72 1.04 -20.06
C ILE A 72 6.04 -0.11 -19.09
N VAL A 73 7.11 -0.87 -19.35
CA VAL A 73 7.52 -1.97 -18.47
C VAL A 73 7.88 -1.46 -17.06
N PHE A 74 8.57 -0.33 -16.97
CA PHE A 74 8.89 0.30 -15.69
C PHE A 74 7.64 0.74 -14.92
N VAL A 75 6.67 1.35 -15.60
CA VAL A 75 5.39 1.76 -15.00
C VAL A 75 4.63 0.54 -14.51
N LEU A 76 4.46 -0.49 -15.33
CA LEU A 76 3.78 -1.73 -14.94
C LEU A 76 4.43 -2.39 -13.72
N GLY A 77 5.76 -2.48 -13.68
CA GLY A 77 6.49 -3.04 -12.54
C GLY A 77 6.25 -2.27 -11.23
N ASN A 78 6.28 -0.94 -11.28
CA ASN A 78 6.01 -0.12 -10.09
C ASN A 78 4.53 -0.17 -9.67
N THR A 79 3.59 -0.19 -10.63
CA THR A 79 2.15 -0.34 -10.33
C THR A 79 1.86 -1.67 -9.63
N LEU A 80 2.46 -2.76 -10.09
CA LEU A 80 2.36 -4.07 -9.43
C LEU A 80 2.94 -4.03 -8.01
N ALA A 81 4.08 -3.38 -7.81
CA ALA A 81 4.69 -3.22 -6.49
C ALA A 81 3.77 -2.45 -5.51
N VAL A 82 3.13 -1.37 -5.99
CA VAL A 82 2.15 -0.61 -5.20
C VAL A 82 0.91 -1.47 -4.89
N ALA A 83 0.37 -2.18 -5.87
CA ALA A 83 -0.81 -3.03 -5.70
C ALA A 83 -0.57 -4.13 -4.64
N MET A 84 0.60 -4.78 -4.65
CA MET A 84 0.96 -5.76 -3.62
C MET A 84 1.08 -5.13 -2.23
N ALA A 85 1.68 -3.95 -2.11
CA ALA A 85 1.79 -3.26 -0.83
C ALA A 85 0.41 -2.92 -0.25
N LEU A 86 -0.50 -2.42 -1.10
CA LEU A 86 -1.89 -2.15 -0.73
C LEU A 86 -2.64 -3.42 -0.32
N TYR A 87 -2.43 -4.53 -1.02
CA TYR A 87 -3.02 -5.82 -0.64
C TYR A 87 -2.56 -6.28 0.74
N LYS A 88 -1.28 -6.07 1.10
CA LYS A 88 -0.80 -6.38 2.45
C LYS A 88 -1.42 -5.46 3.51
N LEU A 89 -1.50 -4.16 3.26
CA LEU A 89 -2.12 -3.19 4.16
C LEU A 89 -3.59 -3.52 4.42
N HIS A 90 -4.30 -3.97 3.39
CA HIS A 90 -5.66 -4.49 3.50
C HIS A 90 -5.73 -5.73 4.41
N GLY A 91 -4.86 -6.72 4.18
CA GLY A 91 -4.80 -7.94 5.00
C GLY A 91 -4.38 -7.72 6.46
N MET A 92 -3.75 -6.59 6.77
CA MET A 92 -3.37 -6.18 8.13
C MET A 92 -4.46 -5.35 8.83
N GLY A 93 -5.58 -5.05 8.18
CA GLY A 93 -6.67 -4.26 8.77
C GLY A 93 -6.30 -2.80 9.03
N LEU A 94 -5.30 -2.26 8.33
CA LEU A 94 -4.82 -0.88 8.51
C LEU A 94 -5.59 0.13 7.66
N LEU A 95 -6.34 -0.35 6.68
CA LEU A 95 -7.21 0.49 5.88
C LEU A 95 -8.55 0.64 6.62
N PRO A 96 -9.13 1.86 6.68
CA PRO A 96 -10.43 2.13 7.30
C PRO A 96 -11.58 1.53 6.46
N ASN A 97 -11.58 0.21 6.32
CA ASN A 97 -12.48 -0.57 5.48
C ASN A 97 -13.44 -1.42 6.32
N HIS A 98 -13.16 -1.64 7.60
CA HIS A 98 -14.05 -2.40 8.47
C HIS A 98 -15.03 -1.48 9.18
N ALA A 99 -16.28 -1.93 9.34
CA ALA A 99 -17.31 -1.21 10.10
C ALA A 99 -16.88 -0.90 11.55
N SER A 100 -15.95 -1.69 12.11
CA SER A 100 -15.31 -1.44 13.40
C SER A 100 -14.52 -0.13 13.42
N ASP A 101 -13.92 0.25 12.30
CA ASP A 101 -13.11 1.48 12.18
C ASP A 101 -13.97 2.74 12.25
N TRP A 102 -15.30 2.58 12.11
CA TRP A 102 -16.30 3.66 12.13
C TRP A 102 -17.21 3.61 13.35
N LEU A 103 -17.00 2.64 14.26
CA LEU A 103 -17.83 2.46 15.44
C LEU A 103 -17.71 3.65 16.41
N ASP A 104 -16.53 4.27 16.49
CA ASP A 104 -16.28 5.44 17.33
C ASP A 104 -17.06 6.69 16.89
N PHE A 105 -17.57 6.70 15.65
CA PHE A 105 -18.42 7.77 15.12
C PHE A 105 -19.92 7.44 15.21
N GLN A 106 -20.29 6.24 15.63
CA GLN A 106 -21.69 5.87 15.83
C GLN A 106 -22.16 6.36 17.20
N LEU A 107 -23.33 7.00 17.23
CA LEU A 107 -23.96 7.41 18.48
C LEU A 107 -24.23 6.15 19.32
N PRO A 108 -23.94 6.19 20.64
CA PRO A 108 -24.23 5.05 21.49
C PRO A 108 -25.73 4.73 21.42
N PRO A 109 -26.11 3.43 21.36
CA PRO A 109 -27.52 3.06 21.29
C PRO A 109 -28.25 3.61 22.51
N GLN A 110 -29.25 4.45 22.28
CA GLN A 110 -30.09 4.99 23.36
C GLN A 110 -30.89 3.85 23.99
N ARG A 111 -30.73 3.64 25.30
CA ARG A 111 -31.55 2.68 26.05
C ARG A 111 -33.01 3.15 26.02
N MET A 112 -33.88 2.41 25.34
CA MET A 112 -35.33 2.64 25.31
C MET A 112 -36.08 1.93 26.46
N GLN A 113 -35.38 1.34 27.43
CA GLN A 113 -36.02 0.77 28.61
C GLN A 113 -36.44 1.89 29.56
N TYR A 114 -37.72 2.24 29.53
CA TYR A 114 -38.37 2.99 30.59
C TYR A 114 -38.72 2.01 31.70
N VAL A 115 -38.06 2.15 32.85
CA VAL A 115 -38.48 1.47 34.07
C VAL A 115 -39.75 2.16 34.55
N LEU A 116 -40.92 1.55 34.33
CA LEU A 116 -42.20 2.05 34.84
C LEU A 116 -42.42 1.78 36.33
N ILE A 117 -41.47 1.11 36.99
CA ILE A 117 -41.55 0.74 38.40
C ILE A 117 -40.50 1.56 39.14
N SER A 118 -40.92 2.73 39.61
CA SER A 118 -40.17 3.51 40.61
C SER A 118 -39.96 2.65 41.85
N ASP A 119 -38.78 2.77 42.46
CA ASP A 119 -38.41 2.19 43.75
C ASP A 119 -39.36 2.62 44.89
N SER A 120 -40.56 2.04 44.97
CA SER A 120 -41.55 2.35 46.00
C SER A 120 -41.77 1.22 47.01
N PHE A 121 -40.89 0.21 47.07
CA PHE A 121 -40.99 -0.87 48.06
C PHE A 121 -39.63 -1.20 48.69
N VAL A 122 -39.11 -0.24 49.45
CA VAL A 122 -38.20 -0.53 50.58
C VAL A 122 -38.92 -0.02 51.83
N TYR A 123 -39.60 -0.92 52.53
CA TYR A 123 -40.00 -0.80 53.93
C TYR A 123 -39.57 -2.08 54.64
#